data_AF-A0A3N5RYT4-F1
#
_entry.id   AF-A0A3N5RYT4-F1
#
_cell.length_a   1.000
_cell.length_b   1.000
_cell.length_c   1.000
_cell.angle_alpha   90.00
_cell.angle_beta   90.00
_cell.angle_gamma   90.00
#
_symmetry.space_group_name_H-M   'P 1'
#
loop_
_entity.id
_entity.type
_entity.pdbx_description
1 polymer ?
#
loop_
_entity_poly.entity_id
_entity_poly.type
_entity_poly.pdbx_seq_one_letter_code
_entity_poly.pdbx_strand_id
1 'polypeptide(L)' 'MRVGEIRQFCRLPDEGQRLMRSAMSQLNLSARAYHRILKLARTIADLAGSEEIQSVHLAEALQ' A
#
# COMPACT_ATOMS: atom_id res chain seq x y z
N MET A 1 -6.84 1.62 -11.98
CA MET A 1 -5.43 1.99 -11.71
C MET A 1 -4.46 1.28 -12.64
N ARG A 2 -3.98 2.02 -13.65
CA ARG A 2 -2.81 1.74 -14.50
C ARG A 2 -1.52 1.93 -13.69
N VAL A 3 -0.40 1.38 -14.17
CA VAL A 3 0.91 1.44 -13.46
C VAL A 3 1.36 2.89 -13.18
N GLY A 4 1.06 3.84 -14.07
CA GLY A 4 1.36 5.25 -13.85
C GLY A 4 0.56 5.85 -12.68
N GLU A 5 -0.71 5.49 -12.55
CA GLU A 5 -1.61 5.99 -11.50
C GLU A 5 -1.18 5.47 -10.11
N ILE A 6 -0.63 4.26 -10.01
CA ILE A 6 -0.14 3.71 -8.72
C ILE A 6 0.98 4.60 -8.17
N ARG A 7 1.90 5.08 -9.02
CA ARG A 7 3.01 5.94 -8.55
C ARG A 7 2.53 7.32 -8.09
N GLN A 8 1.42 7.79 -8.65
CA GLN A 8 0.84 9.09 -8.34
C GLN A 8 0.00 9.05 -7.06
N PHE A 9 -0.88 8.05 -6.92
CA PHE A 9 -1.89 8.00 -5.86
C PHE A 9 -1.54 7.08 -4.70
N CYS A 10 -0.59 6.14 -4.89
CA CYS A 10 -0.12 5.23 -3.84
C CYS A 10 1.28 5.61 -3.34
N ARG A 11 1.54 6.91 -3.16
CA ARG A 11 2.76 7.34 -2.46
C ARG A 11 2.69 6.88 -1.01
N LEU A 12 3.78 6.28 -0.55
CA LEU A 12 3.94 5.82 0.81
C LEU A 12 4.95 6.72 1.55
N PRO A 13 4.62 7.20 2.76
CA PRO A 13 5.61 7.79 3.64
C PRO A 13 6.69 6.76 4.01
N ASP A 14 7.83 7.21 4.53
CA ASP A 14 8.97 6.34 4.82
C ASP A 14 8.61 5.16 5.75
N GLU A 15 7.71 5.39 6.70
CA GLU A 15 7.14 4.35 7.57
C GLU A 15 6.37 3.28 6.78
N GLY A 16 5.48 3.69 5.87
CA GLY A 16 4.71 2.78 5.03
C GLY A 16 5.59 1.97 4.10
N GLN A 17 6.67 2.58 3.59
CA GLN A 17 7.65 1.84 2.79
C GLN A 17 8.42 0.80 3.60
N ARG A 18 8.78 1.11 4.87
CA ARG A 18 9.43 0.15 5.77
C ARG A 18 8.50 -1.01 6.09
N LEU A 19 7.25 -0.73 6.43
CA LEU A 19 6.23 -1.73 6.71
C LEU A 19 6.05 -2.68 5.51
N MET A 20 5.87 -2.12 4.33
CA MET A 20 5.68 -2.88 3.11
C MET A 20 6.92 -3.73 2.75
N ARG A 21 8.14 -3.20 2.92
CA ARG A 21 9.38 -3.97 2.73
C ARG A 21 9.47 -5.15 3.71
N SER A 22 9.15 -4.93 4.98
CA SER A 22 9.12 -5.99 5.99
C SER A 22 8.11 -7.07 5.62
N ALA A 23 6.89 -6.66 5.26
CA ALA A 23 5.82 -7.58 4.86
C ALA A 23 6.19 -8.39 3.62
N MET A 24 6.81 -7.77 2.61
CA MET A 24 7.29 -8.50 1.43
C MET A 24 8.30 -9.59 1.77
N SER A 25 9.23 -9.30 2.69
CA SER A 25 10.23 -10.27 3.14
C SER A 25 9.65 -11.36 4.04
N GLN A 26 8.71 -11.02 4.93
CA GLN A 26 8.15 -11.96 5.89
C GLN A 26 7.12 -12.89 5.27
N LEU A 27 6.35 -12.39 4.30
CA LEU A 27 5.25 -13.11 3.64
C LEU A 27 5.62 -13.65 2.25
N ASN A 28 6.90 -13.54 1.85
CA ASN A 28 7.41 -13.93 0.51
C ASN A 28 6.53 -13.41 -0.65
N LEU A 29 6.10 -12.16 -0.55
CA LEU A 29 5.17 -11.58 -1.53
C LEU A 29 5.87 -11.30 -2.85
N SER A 30 5.17 -11.57 -3.94
CA SER A 30 5.63 -11.17 -5.28
C SER A 30 5.44 -9.67 -5.52
N ALA A 31 6.16 -9.12 -6.50
CA ALA A 31 5.92 -7.75 -6.98
C ALA A 31 4.46 -7.50 -7.43
N ARG A 32 3.76 -8.55 -7.87
CA ARG A 32 2.33 -8.48 -8.19
C ARG A 32 1.47 -8.30 -6.94
N ALA A 33 1.80 -9.01 -5.86
CA ALA A 33 1.11 -8.87 -4.58
C ALA A 33 1.34 -7.48 -3.98
N TYR A 34 2.56 -6.93 -4.07
CA TYR A 34 2.87 -5.54 -3.68
C TYR A 34 1.93 -4.53 -4.35
N HIS A 35 1.78 -4.59 -5.68
CA HIS A 35 0.86 -3.69 -6.38
C HIS A 35 -0.61 -3.89 -6.00
N ARG A 36 -1.02 -5.13 -5.66
CA ARG A 36 -2.38 -5.41 -5.20
C ARG A 36 -2.63 -4.76 -3.83
N ILE A 37 -1.68 -4.91 -2.90
CA ILE A 37 -1.76 -4.32 -1.56
C ILE A 37 -1.77 -2.79 -1.65
N LEU A 38 -0.95 -2.17 -2.50
CA LEU A 38 -0.99 -0.71 -2.69
C LEU A 38 -2.36 -0.21 -3.16
N LYS A 39 -3.00 -0.94 -4.08
CA LYS A 39 -4.35 -0.59 -4.55
C LYS A 39 -5.38 -0.76 -3.44
N LEU A 40 -5.29 -1.84 -2.68
CA LEU A 40 -6.19 -2.10 -1.56
C LEU A 40 -6.04 -1.02 -0.48
N ALA A 41 -4.80 -0.71 -0.09
CA ALA A 41 -4.49 0.36 0.85
C ALA A 41 -4.97 1.73 0.37
N ARG A 42 -4.91 2.01 -0.94
CA ARG A 42 -5.51 3.23 -1.52
C ARG A 42 -7.03 3.24 -1.37
N THR A 43 -7.70 2.13 -1.70
CA THR A 43 -9.15 2.01 -1.52
C THR A 43 -9.56 2.16 -0.05
N ILE A 44 -8.81 1.59 0.89
CA ILE A 44 -9.05 1.76 2.32
C ILE A 44 -8.88 3.23 2.72
N ALA A 45 -7.81 3.89 2.24
CA ALA A 45 -7.60 5.31 2.49
C ALA A 45 -8.74 6.17 1.93
N ASP A 46 -9.23 5.85 0.72
CA ASP A 46 -10.37 6.53 0.10
C ASP A 46 -11.64 6.36 0.93
N LEU A 47 -11.91 5.15 1.43
CA LEU A 47 -13.05 4.85 2.31
C LEU A 47 -12.95 5.56 3.67
N ALA A 48 -11.73 5.75 4.18
CA ALA A 48 -11.46 6.51 5.39
C ALA A 48 -11.47 8.03 5.18
N GLY A 49 -11.67 8.52 3.95
CA GLY A 49 -11.61 9.94 3.61
C GLY A 49 -10.21 10.54 3.71
N SER A 50 -9.17 9.71 3.63
CA SER A 50 -7.77 10.13 3.73
C SER A 50 -7.16 10.37 2.35
N GLU A 51 -6.62 11.57 2.14
CA GLU A 51 -5.93 11.92 0.89
C GLU A 51 -4.64 11.11 0.68
N GLU A 52 -4.00 10.64 1.75
CA GLU A 52 -2.73 9.91 1.70
C GLU A 52 -2.85 8.50 2.29
N ILE A 53 -2.02 7.58 1.80
CA ILE A 53 -1.94 6.24 2.39
C ILE A 53 -1.10 6.31 3.66
N GLN A 54 -1.78 6.19 4.80
CA GLN A 54 -1.16 6.06 6.12
C GLN A 54 -0.79 4.62 6.44
N SER A 55 0.09 4.43 7.42
CA SER A 55 0.53 3.10 7.88
C SER A 55 -0.63 2.19 8.29
N VAL A 56 -1.72 2.76 8.83
CA VAL A 56 -2.93 2.02 9.21
C VAL A 56 -3.64 1.37 8.02
N HIS A 57 -3.74 2.06 6.87
CA HIS A 57 -4.38 1.50 5.67
C HIS A 57 -3.53 0.39 5.05
N LEU A 58 -2.21 0.50 5.15
CA LEU A 58 -1.28 -0.55 4.73
C LEU A 58 -1.38 -1.79 5.62
N ALA A 59 -1.43 -1.60 6.94
CA ALA A 59 -1.57 -2.69 7.89
C ALA A 59 -2.88 -3.46 7.66
N GLU A 60 -3.98 -2.75 7.42
CA GLU A 60 -5.27 -3.36 7.09
C GLU A 60 -5.24 -4.07 5.73
N ALA A 61 -4.54 -3.53 4.73
CA ALA A 61 -4.38 -4.18 3.43
C ALA A 61 -3.47 -5.44 3.46
N LEU A 62 -2.67 -5.62 4.52
CA LEU A 62 -1.77 -6.73 4.72
C LEU A 62 -2.37 -7.87 5.57
N GLN A 63 -3.48 -7.60 6.26
CA GLN A 63 -4.24 -8.56 7.06
C GLN A 63 -5.05 -9.52 6.17
#